data_AF-A0A7Y4QSS3-F1
#
_entry.id   AF-A0A7Y4QSS3-F1
#
_cell.length_a   1.000
_cell.length_b   1.000
_cell.length_c   1.000
_cell.angle_alpha   90.00
_cell.angle_beta   90.00
_cell.angle_gamma   90.00
#
_symmetry.space_group_name_H-M   'P 1'
#
loop_
_entity.id
_entity.type
_entity.pdbx_description
1 polymer ?
#
loop_
_entity_poly.entity_id
_entity_poly.type
_entity_poly.pdbx_seq_one_letter_code
_entity_poly.pdbx_strand_id
1 'polypeptide(L)'
;MERIKILFVMLVTASLLAERGQAATNSIGLELVSIPDGSFVMGDMSGDWDEQPANVVKISQSFKMSATEVTLEQFRQFRPQHNCSFKGRATGVSWYDAVAFCDWLSKKEGKPYRLPTEAEWEFSCRAGTTNRFWSGDALPADAVPNPWNLRGMHDAVMEWCADWHAPYTFGDKTDPAGPMAGMTKVLRGDKPDDDSRLKDEPGRKPEDYHRSANRAGLPPAFGVGKTSTRVVQTQAGEDASASETTLPGFHRVGFRVVQAEKPTTAFEPEQTFFPRQMVAQPPKQSLLKQAPKDPYFRKRHLLPTPPENSSPEAIAALGFHPSIRKHNHIPALDVCPNGDVFLVIYTSNFEYEPGVSLMAT
;
A
#
# COMPACT_ATOMS: atom_id res chain seq x y z
N MET A 1 16.79 5.43 -57.07
CA MET A 1 17.48 5.74 -55.79
C MET A 1 16.53 6.09 -54.65
N GLU A 2 15.34 6.66 -54.88
CA GLU A 2 14.39 7.00 -53.79
C GLU A 2 13.68 5.78 -53.15
N ARG A 3 13.37 4.73 -53.92
CA ARG A 3 12.70 3.53 -53.37
C ARG A 3 13.54 2.76 -52.35
N ILE A 4 14.88 2.86 -52.41
CA ILE A 4 15.78 2.21 -51.46
C ILE A 4 15.85 2.99 -50.14
N LYS A 5 15.72 4.32 -50.17
CA LYS A 5 15.69 5.16 -48.95
C LYS A 5 14.40 4.99 -48.16
N ILE A 6 13.25 4.85 -48.83
CA ILE A 6 11.95 4.63 -48.17
C ILE A 6 11.90 3.26 -47.48
N LEU A 7 12.47 2.23 -48.11
CA LEU A 7 12.53 0.88 -47.52
C LEU A 7 13.47 0.83 -46.30
N PHE A 8 14.57 1.57 -46.32
CA PHE A 8 15.52 1.65 -45.20
C PHE A 8 14.96 2.44 -44.00
N VAL A 9 14.21 3.53 -44.26
CA VAL A 9 13.55 4.30 -43.20
C VAL A 9 12.41 3.50 -42.56
N MET A 10 11.63 2.74 -43.35
CA MET A 10 10.59 1.86 -42.79
C MET A 10 11.15 0.69 -41.98
N LEU A 11 12.28 0.09 -42.40
CA LEU A 11 12.93 -0.99 -41.65
C LEU A 11 13.50 -0.50 -40.31
N VAL A 12 14.07 0.71 -40.27
CA VAL A 12 14.61 1.30 -39.03
C VAL A 12 13.49 1.71 -38.06
N THR A 13 12.34 2.18 -38.56
CA THR A 13 11.16 2.46 -37.70
C THR A 13 10.51 1.18 -37.16
N ALA A 14 10.52 0.07 -37.91
CA ALA A 14 9.99 -1.20 -37.43
C ALA A 14 10.91 -1.86 -36.39
N SER A 15 12.23 -1.71 -36.51
CA SER A 15 13.19 -2.20 -35.51
C SER A 15 13.19 -1.39 -34.21
N LEU A 16 12.92 -0.07 -34.24
CA LEU A 16 12.75 0.72 -33.00
C LEU A 16 11.40 0.48 -32.30
N LEU A 17 10.39 -0.02 -33.01
CA LEU A 17 9.10 -0.40 -32.41
C LEU A 17 9.09 -1.83 -31.85
N ALA A 18 10.11 -2.65 -32.16
CA ALA A 18 10.19 -4.05 -31.78
C ALA A 18 10.98 -4.33 -30.48
N GLU A 19 11.65 -3.33 -29.89
CA GLU A 19 12.31 -3.48 -28.56
C GLU A 19 11.42 -3.07 -27.38
N ARG A 20 10.19 -2.61 -27.62
CA ARG A 20 9.21 -2.39 -26.55
C ARG A 20 8.53 -3.71 -26.20
N GLY A 21 9.03 -4.39 -25.17
CA GLY A 21 8.23 -5.35 -24.41
C GLY A 21 8.80 -6.75 -24.20
N GLN A 22 10.08 -7.01 -24.45
CA GLN A 22 10.64 -8.31 -24.07
C GLN A 22 11.01 -8.30 -22.58
N ALA A 23 10.16 -8.94 -21.79
CA ALA A 23 10.37 -9.05 -20.37
C ALA A 23 11.60 -9.94 -20.09
N ALA A 24 12.54 -9.41 -19.30
CA ALA A 24 13.78 -10.11 -19.00
C ALA A 24 13.62 -10.89 -17.70
N THR A 25 13.87 -12.20 -17.73
CA THR A 25 13.81 -13.03 -16.53
C THR A 25 15.15 -12.98 -15.79
N ASN A 26 15.13 -12.71 -14.48
CA ASN A 26 16.33 -12.62 -13.66
C ASN A 26 16.76 -13.98 -13.05
N SER A 27 17.78 -13.99 -12.19
CA SER A 27 18.38 -15.20 -11.62
C SER A 27 17.46 -16.02 -10.71
N ILE A 28 16.32 -15.45 -10.29
CA ILE A 28 15.34 -16.13 -9.43
C ILE A 28 14.03 -16.46 -10.15
N GLY A 29 13.96 -16.18 -11.46
CA GLY A 29 12.74 -16.37 -12.25
C GLY A 29 11.77 -15.20 -12.20
N LEU A 30 12.17 -14.00 -11.75
CA LEU A 30 11.32 -12.80 -11.87
C LEU A 30 11.37 -12.28 -13.30
N GLU A 31 10.22 -12.23 -13.95
CA GLU A 31 10.02 -11.49 -15.19
C GLU A 31 10.03 -9.98 -14.90
N LEU A 32 10.95 -9.23 -15.52
CA LEU A 32 11.06 -7.78 -15.39
C LEU A 32 10.61 -7.08 -16.67
N VAL A 33 9.59 -6.23 -16.56
CA VAL A 33 9.08 -5.38 -17.65
C VAL A 33 9.67 -3.98 -17.55
N SER A 34 9.89 -3.32 -18.69
CA SER A 34 10.41 -1.95 -18.73
C SER A 34 9.25 -0.96 -18.68
N ILE A 35 9.30 -0.03 -17.72
CA ILE A 35 8.34 1.05 -17.54
C ILE A 35 8.96 2.34 -18.07
N PRO A 36 8.30 3.05 -19.01
CA PRO A 36 8.85 4.27 -19.59
C PRO A 36 8.90 5.40 -18.56
N ASP A 37 9.72 6.42 -18.76
CA ASP A 37 9.54 7.70 -18.08
C ASP A 37 8.29 8.42 -18.60
N GLY A 38 7.78 9.39 -17.84
CA GLY A 38 6.62 10.18 -18.25
C GLY A 38 5.99 10.95 -17.10
N SER A 39 4.85 11.58 -17.39
CA SER A 39 4.03 12.26 -16.39
C SER A 39 2.62 11.70 -16.37
N PHE A 40 2.00 11.69 -15.20
CA PHE A 40 0.61 11.27 -15.01
C PHE A 40 -0.06 12.07 -13.90
N VAL A 41 -1.38 11.95 -13.80
CA VAL A 41 -2.14 12.47 -12.66
C VAL A 41 -2.22 11.37 -11.60
N MET A 42 -1.60 11.62 -10.45
CA MET A 42 -1.64 10.74 -9.28
C MET A 42 -2.77 11.18 -8.34
N GLY A 43 -3.52 10.22 -7.80
CA GLY A 43 -4.67 10.47 -6.95
C GLY A 43 -5.99 10.62 -7.73
N ASP A 44 -7.03 11.03 -7.02
CA ASP A 44 -8.39 11.15 -7.55
C ASP A 44 -9.15 12.28 -6.81
N MET A 45 -9.54 13.33 -7.52
CA MET A 45 -10.30 14.45 -6.95
C MET A 45 -11.70 14.08 -6.45
N SER A 46 -12.22 12.92 -6.89
CA SER A 46 -13.49 12.35 -6.45
C SER A 46 -13.32 11.14 -5.54
N GLY A 47 -12.07 10.80 -5.21
CA GLY A 47 -11.71 9.66 -4.38
C GLY A 47 -11.78 9.94 -2.88
N ASP A 48 -11.26 9.01 -2.11
CA ASP A 48 -11.18 9.14 -0.64
C ASP A 48 -10.31 10.34 -0.24
N TRP A 49 -10.47 10.81 1.01
CA TRP A 49 -9.81 12.01 1.52
C TRP A 49 -8.27 11.98 1.42
N ASP A 50 -7.67 10.79 1.46
CA ASP A 50 -6.23 10.56 1.33
C ASP A 50 -5.77 10.31 -0.10
N GLU A 51 -6.68 10.14 -1.05
CA GLU A 51 -6.41 10.10 -2.49
C GLU A 51 -6.34 11.49 -3.12
N GLN A 52 -6.63 12.53 -2.32
CA GLN A 52 -6.67 13.93 -2.69
C GLN A 52 -5.51 14.74 -2.08
N PRO A 53 -5.08 15.84 -2.73
CA PRO A 53 -5.49 16.27 -4.07
C PRO A 53 -4.85 15.42 -5.16
N ALA A 54 -5.48 15.40 -6.34
CA ALA A 54 -4.85 14.84 -7.53
C ALA A 54 -3.74 15.80 -8.02
N ASN A 55 -2.53 15.28 -8.25
CA ASN A 55 -1.35 16.06 -8.63
C ASN A 55 -0.73 15.53 -9.92
N VAL A 56 -0.08 16.41 -10.71
CA VAL A 56 0.78 15.96 -11.80
C VAL A 56 2.10 15.45 -11.21
N VAL A 57 2.41 14.19 -11.47
CA VAL A 57 3.66 13.57 -11.05
C VAL A 57 4.46 13.17 -12.28
N LYS A 58 5.74 13.57 -12.31
CA LYS A 58 6.72 13.17 -13.32
C LYS A 58 7.60 12.05 -12.77
N ILE A 59 7.62 10.92 -13.46
CA ILE A 59 8.64 9.88 -13.31
C ILE A 59 9.74 10.20 -14.34
N SER A 60 10.89 10.68 -13.88
CA SER A 60 11.92 11.28 -14.74
C SER A 60 12.81 10.27 -15.45
N GLN A 61 12.85 9.03 -14.98
CA GLN A 61 13.66 7.96 -15.52
C GLN A 61 12.84 6.70 -15.72
N SER A 62 13.08 6.01 -16.83
CA SER A 62 12.56 4.67 -17.04
C SER A 62 13.20 3.70 -16.04
N PHE A 63 12.44 2.69 -15.64
CA PHE A 63 12.87 1.67 -14.70
C PHE A 63 12.32 0.31 -15.11
N LYS A 64 12.78 -0.76 -14.46
CA LYS A 64 12.18 -2.09 -14.62
C LYS A 64 11.38 -2.47 -13.39
N MET A 65 10.24 -3.11 -13.58
CA MET A 65 9.38 -3.59 -12.50
C MET A 65 9.05 -5.07 -12.74
N SER A 66 8.90 -5.86 -11.67
CA SER A 66 8.44 -7.24 -11.84
C SER A 66 7.03 -7.27 -12.44
N ALA A 67 6.86 -8.12 -13.46
CA ALA A 67 5.61 -8.27 -14.21
C ALA A 67 4.43 -8.68 -13.33
N THR A 68 4.72 -9.41 -12.26
CA THR A 68 3.79 -9.81 -11.20
C THR A 68 4.40 -9.42 -9.86
N GLU A 69 3.61 -9.57 -8.80
CA GLU A 69 4.10 -9.66 -7.44
C GLU A 69 5.05 -10.85 -7.28
N VAL A 70 5.90 -10.77 -6.27
CA VAL A 70 6.85 -11.84 -5.95
C VAL A 70 6.08 -13.11 -5.60
N THR A 71 6.37 -14.19 -6.31
CA THR A 71 5.72 -15.49 -6.07
C THR A 71 6.22 -16.13 -4.78
N LEU A 72 5.43 -17.07 -4.23
CA LEU A 72 5.87 -17.84 -3.07
C LEU A 72 7.19 -18.56 -3.34
N GLU A 73 7.37 -19.11 -4.54
CA GLU A 73 8.59 -19.82 -4.94
C GLU A 73 9.80 -18.89 -5.02
N GLN A 74 9.64 -17.70 -5.59
CA GLN A 74 10.69 -16.68 -5.62
C GLN A 74 11.05 -16.23 -4.20
N PHE A 75 10.05 -15.97 -3.35
CA PHE A 75 10.27 -15.54 -1.97
C PHE A 75 10.96 -16.62 -1.12
N ARG A 76 10.64 -17.90 -1.34
CA ARG A 76 11.29 -19.03 -0.64
C ARG A 76 12.78 -19.19 -0.95
N GLN A 77 13.26 -18.67 -2.09
CA GLN A 77 14.71 -18.63 -2.35
C GLN A 77 15.45 -17.71 -1.35
N PHE A 78 14.76 -16.71 -0.79
CA PHE A 78 15.26 -15.85 0.29
C PHE A 78 14.90 -16.39 1.67
N ARG A 79 13.67 -16.86 1.86
CA ARG A 79 13.14 -17.36 3.14
C ARG A 79 12.43 -18.72 2.95
N PRO A 80 13.17 -19.84 2.96
CA PRO A 80 12.63 -21.16 2.61
C PRO A 80 11.43 -21.64 3.43
N GLN A 81 11.33 -21.19 4.69
CA GLN A 81 10.27 -21.54 5.63
C GLN A 81 8.96 -20.75 5.44
N HIS A 82 8.93 -19.75 4.54
CA HIS A 82 7.73 -18.95 4.31
C HIS A 82 6.66 -19.77 3.61
N ASN A 83 5.43 -19.77 4.14
CA ASN A 83 4.34 -20.62 3.64
C ASN A 83 3.04 -19.85 3.35
N CYS A 84 3.02 -18.54 3.54
CA CYS A 84 1.84 -17.72 3.30
C CYS A 84 1.78 -17.29 1.83
N SER A 85 0.67 -17.60 1.17
CA SER A 85 0.44 -17.19 -0.21
C SER A 85 -1.03 -16.99 -0.55
N PHE A 86 -1.29 -16.19 -1.58
CA PHE A 86 -2.61 -16.03 -2.19
C PHE A 86 -2.48 -16.06 -3.71
N LYS A 87 -3.22 -16.96 -4.38
CA LYS A 87 -3.09 -17.24 -5.82
C LYS A 87 -1.60 -17.42 -6.26
N GLY A 88 -0.81 -18.13 -5.46
CA GLY A 88 0.63 -18.40 -5.73
C GLY A 88 1.61 -17.27 -5.42
N ARG A 89 1.13 -16.08 -5.04
CA ARG A 89 1.96 -14.92 -4.67
C ARG A 89 2.31 -14.95 -3.20
N ALA A 90 3.51 -14.52 -2.84
CA ALA A 90 3.93 -14.45 -1.44
C ALA A 90 3.08 -13.39 -0.71
N THR A 91 2.40 -13.80 0.36
CA THR A 91 1.61 -12.92 1.22
C THR A 91 2.01 -13.09 2.68
N GLY A 92 1.40 -12.35 3.62
CA GLY A 92 1.85 -12.38 5.01
C GLY A 92 3.24 -11.74 5.21
N VAL A 93 3.68 -10.90 4.26
CA VAL A 93 5.02 -10.32 4.24
C VAL A 93 4.97 -8.96 4.93
N SER A 94 5.84 -8.72 5.91
CA SER A 94 5.98 -7.36 6.47
C SER A 94 6.76 -6.45 5.52
N TRP A 95 6.64 -5.13 5.69
CA TRP A 95 7.42 -4.19 4.89
C TRP A 95 8.93 -4.43 5.03
N TYR A 96 9.37 -4.76 6.25
CA TYR A 96 10.78 -5.10 6.51
C TYR A 96 11.23 -6.37 5.80
N ASP A 97 10.36 -7.39 5.70
CA ASP A 97 10.66 -8.61 4.97
C ASP A 97 10.81 -8.35 3.47
N ALA A 98 9.94 -7.49 2.92
CA ALA A 98 9.96 -7.11 1.52
C ALA A 98 11.21 -6.30 1.16
N VAL A 99 11.64 -5.37 2.03
CA VAL A 99 12.91 -4.65 1.88
C VAL A 99 14.11 -5.61 1.99
N ALA A 100 14.10 -6.51 2.97
CA ALA A 100 15.18 -7.48 3.14
C ALA A 100 15.31 -8.42 1.94
N PHE A 101 14.19 -8.79 1.30
CA PHE A 101 14.19 -9.53 0.03
C PHE A 101 14.85 -8.72 -1.09
N CYS A 102 14.51 -7.43 -1.23
CA CYS A 102 15.11 -6.56 -2.24
C CYS A 102 16.62 -6.38 -2.02
N ASP A 103 17.06 -6.21 -0.78
CA ASP A 103 18.48 -6.10 -0.42
C ASP A 103 19.24 -7.41 -0.71
N TRP A 104 18.63 -8.55 -0.41
CA TRP A 104 19.18 -9.86 -0.73
C TRP A 104 19.32 -10.06 -2.24
N LEU A 105 18.29 -9.73 -3.02
CA LEU A 105 18.30 -9.85 -4.47
C LEU A 105 19.35 -8.91 -5.09
N SER A 106 19.48 -7.69 -4.53
CA SER A 106 20.51 -6.73 -4.96
C SER A 106 21.91 -7.26 -4.77
N LYS A 107 22.19 -7.87 -3.62
CA LYS A 107 23.49 -8.51 -3.34
C LYS A 107 23.74 -9.72 -4.24
N LYS A 108 22.70 -10.50 -4.52
CA LYS A 108 22.78 -11.70 -5.36
C LYS A 108 23.11 -11.36 -6.81
N GLU A 109 22.53 -10.31 -7.37
CA GLU A 109 22.71 -9.95 -8.78
C GLU A 109 23.67 -8.79 -9.06
N GLY A 110 24.11 -8.06 -8.04
CA GLY A 110 24.91 -6.84 -8.21
C GLY A 110 24.14 -5.72 -8.92
N LYS A 111 22.81 -5.67 -8.76
CA LYS A 111 21.92 -4.67 -9.37
C LYS A 111 21.04 -4.03 -8.29
N PRO A 112 20.59 -2.78 -8.47
CA PRO A 112 19.73 -2.12 -7.48
C PRO A 112 18.30 -2.65 -7.56
N TYR A 113 17.87 -3.42 -6.56
CA TYR A 113 16.48 -3.82 -6.37
C TYR A 113 15.89 -3.14 -5.13
N ARG A 114 14.64 -2.69 -5.24
CA ARG A 114 13.90 -2.02 -4.17
C ARG A 114 12.40 -2.21 -4.34
N LEU A 115 11.65 -1.82 -3.33
CA LEU A 115 10.21 -1.59 -3.48
C LEU A 115 9.96 -0.40 -4.43
N PRO A 116 8.85 -0.40 -5.18
CA PRO A 116 8.41 0.78 -5.90
C PRO A 116 8.11 1.91 -4.91
N THR A 117 8.33 3.15 -5.34
CA THR A 117 7.61 4.26 -4.73
C THR A 117 6.11 4.14 -5.00
N GLU A 118 5.29 4.78 -4.18
CA GLU A 118 3.84 4.83 -4.40
C GLU A 118 3.50 5.43 -5.77
N ALA A 119 4.24 6.47 -6.17
CA ALA A 119 4.07 7.09 -7.47
C ALA A 119 4.45 6.16 -8.63
N GLU A 120 5.57 5.43 -8.52
CA GLU A 120 5.92 4.43 -9.52
C GLU A 120 4.86 3.33 -9.61
N TRP A 121 4.28 2.91 -8.48
CA TRP A 121 3.22 1.91 -8.44
C TRP A 121 1.96 2.41 -9.16
N GLU A 122 1.45 3.60 -8.83
CA GLU A 122 0.22 4.12 -9.45
C GLU A 122 0.42 4.43 -10.93
N PHE A 123 1.57 5.01 -11.29
CA PHE A 123 1.95 5.25 -12.68
C PHE A 123 1.94 3.96 -13.49
N SER A 124 2.57 2.92 -12.93
CA SER A 124 2.65 1.59 -13.53
C SER A 124 1.28 0.90 -13.62
N CYS A 125 0.44 1.07 -12.60
CA CYS A 125 -0.93 0.55 -12.53
C CYS A 125 -1.78 1.11 -13.66
N ARG A 126 -1.77 2.44 -13.79
CA ARG A 126 -2.53 3.19 -14.78
C ARG A 126 -2.06 2.97 -16.22
N ALA A 127 -0.77 2.73 -16.42
CA ALA A 127 -0.17 2.45 -17.73
C ALA A 127 -0.62 3.41 -18.85
N GLY A 128 -0.68 4.71 -18.51
CA GLY A 128 -1.06 5.79 -19.42
C GLY A 128 -2.56 6.15 -19.44
N THR A 129 -3.42 5.48 -18.67
CA THR A 129 -4.84 5.86 -18.55
C THR A 129 -5.11 6.74 -17.34
N THR A 130 -6.22 7.48 -17.39
CA THR A 130 -6.71 8.31 -16.28
C THR A 130 -8.02 7.78 -15.69
N ASN A 131 -8.49 6.63 -16.18
CA ASN A 131 -9.75 6.03 -15.76
C ASN A 131 -9.63 5.40 -14.37
N ARG A 132 -10.76 4.91 -13.87
CA ARG A 132 -10.89 4.21 -12.59
C ARG A 132 -9.96 2.99 -12.47
N PHE A 133 -9.84 2.23 -13.56
CA PHE A 133 -8.92 1.12 -13.75
C PHE A 133 -8.14 1.32 -15.06
N TRP A 134 -7.05 0.58 -15.28
CA TRP A 134 -6.38 0.65 -16.58
C TRP A 134 -7.31 0.23 -17.74
N SER A 135 -8.28 -0.65 -17.48
CA SER A 135 -9.28 -1.17 -18.43
C SER A 135 -10.49 -0.25 -18.64
N GLY A 136 -10.51 0.96 -18.08
CA GLY A 136 -11.66 1.85 -18.11
C GLY A 136 -12.40 1.86 -16.77
N ASP A 137 -13.74 1.78 -16.81
CA ASP A 137 -14.58 1.83 -15.61
C ASP A 137 -14.93 0.46 -15.03
N ALA A 138 -14.64 -0.62 -15.76
CA ALA A 138 -14.82 -1.99 -15.31
C ALA A 138 -13.51 -2.57 -14.79
N LEU A 139 -13.59 -3.31 -13.69
CA LEU A 139 -12.46 -4.07 -13.15
C LEU A 139 -11.97 -5.05 -14.22
N PRO A 140 -10.66 -5.09 -14.53
CA PRO A 140 -10.13 -6.05 -15.48
C PRO A 140 -10.20 -7.46 -14.89
N ALA A 141 -10.32 -8.47 -15.77
CA ALA A 141 -10.25 -9.85 -15.33
C ALA A 141 -8.87 -10.17 -14.72
N ASP A 142 -8.86 -11.11 -13.78
CA ASP A 142 -7.65 -11.56 -13.09
C ASP A 142 -6.52 -11.93 -14.06
N ALA A 143 -5.29 -11.60 -13.68
CA ALA A 143 -4.05 -11.88 -14.42
C ALA A 143 -3.98 -11.30 -15.86
N VAL A 144 -4.96 -10.53 -16.31
CA VAL A 144 -4.87 -9.81 -17.59
C VAL A 144 -3.82 -8.69 -17.45
N PRO A 145 -2.81 -8.65 -18.34
CA PRO A 145 -1.81 -7.60 -18.31
C PRO A 145 -2.42 -6.25 -18.68
N ASN A 146 -1.98 -5.20 -17.99
CA ASN A 146 -2.22 -3.84 -18.44
C ASN A 146 -1.40 -3.51 -19.71
N PRO A 147 -1.58 -2.32 -20.32
CA PRO A 147 -0.84 -1.93 -21.53
C PRO A 147 0.69 -1.97 -21.44
N TRP A 148 1.28 -2.02 -20.23
CA TRP A 148 2.71 -2.14 -19.99
C TRP A 148 3.14 -3.55 -19.55
N ASN A 149 2.29 -4.54 -19.78
CA ASN A 149 2.52 -5.96 -19.49
C ASN A 149 2.67 -6.30 -18.00
N LEU A 150 2.17 -5.43 -17.11
CA LEU A 150 2.06 -5.73 -15.68
C LEU A 150 0.75 -6.46 -15.40
N ARG A 151 0.81 -7.54 -14.63
CA ARG A 151 -0.33 -8.34 -14.19
C ARG A 151 -0.54 -8.15 -12.69
N GLY A 152 -1.74 -8.47 -12.23
CA GLY A 152 -2.11 -8.41 -10.81
C GLY A 152 -2.23 -6.99 -10.24
N MET A 153 -2.32 -5.94 -11.07
CA MET A 153 -2.43 -4.56 -10.55
C MET A 153 -3.77 -4.27 -9.83
N HIS A 154 -4.78 -5.14 -9.98
CA HIS A 154 -6.16 -4.93 -9.51
C HIS A 154 -6.84 -6.22 -8.97
N ASP A 155 -6.12 -7.24 -8.52
CA ASP A 155 -6.65 -8.61 -8.32
C ASP A 155 -6.58 -9.13 -6.85
N ALA A 156 -6.71 -8.21 -5.91
CA ALA A 156 -6.88 -8.43 -4.47
C ALA A 156 -5.64 -8.84 -3.65
N VAL A 157 -4.42 -8.67 -4.17
CA VAL A 157 -3.20 -8.66 -3.34
C VAL A 157 -2.75 -7.22 -3.16
N MET A 158 -2.68 -6.79 -1.91
CA MET A 158 -2.09 -5.50 -1.59
C MET A 158 -0.58 -5.57 -1.67
N GLU A 159 0.04 -4.46 -2.04
CA GLU A 159 1.47 -4.40 -2.25
C GLU A 159 2.13 -3.26 -1.49
N TRP A 160 3.20 -3.60 -0.78
CA TRP A 160 4.04 -2.61 -0.11
C TRP A 160 4.74 -1.67 -1.10
N CYS A 161 4.63 -0.38 -0.82
CA CYS A 161 5.47 0.65 -1.43
C CYS A 161 6.56 1.12 -0.46
N ALA A 162 7.58 1.81 -0.97
CA ALA A 162 8.69 2.34 -0.17
C ALA A 162 8.24 3.47 0.79
N ASP A 163 7.23 4.23 0.39
CA ASP A 163 6.79 5.48 0.99
C ASP A 163 6.17 5.31 2.37
N TRP A 164 6.41 6.30 3.23
CA TRP A 164 5.58 6.51 4.42
C TRP A 164 4.23 7.06 3.99
N HIS A 165 3.15 6.53 4.55
CA HIS A 165 1.80 6.97 4.22
C HIS A 165 1.53 8.34 4.86
N ALA A 166 1.07 9.30 4.06
CA ALA A 166 0.60 10.59 4.53
C ALA A 166 -0.40 11.17 3.51
N PRO A 167 -1.21 12.17 3.91
CA PRO A 167 -2.03 12.95 2.98
C PRO A 167 -1.18 13.51 1.84
N TYR A 168 -1.74 13.54 0.63
CA TYR A 168 -1.04 14.19 -0.47
C TYR A 168 -0.96 15.71 -0.22
N THR A 169 0.20 16.27 -0.53
CA THR A 169 0.41 17.72 -0.58
C THR A 169 0.08 18.22 -1.98
N PHE A 170 -0.44 19.44 -2.08
CA PHE A 170 -0.75 20.06 -3.36
C PHE A 170 0.54 20.45 -4.10
N GLY A 171 0.55 20.22 -5.41
CA GLY A 171 1.58 20.71 -6.33
C GLY A 171 2.24 19.59 -7.13
N ASP A 172 2.79 19.98 -8.27
CA ASP A 172 3.46 19.05 -9.18
C ASP A 172 4.73 18.48 -8.54
N LYS A 173 4.96 17.18 -8.74
CA LYS A 173 6.12 16.47 -8.16
C LYS A 173 6.94 15.80 -9.26
N THR A 174 8.23 15.70 -9.05
CA THR A 174 9.12 14.85 -9.85
C THR A 174 9.71 13.79 -8.92
N ASP A 175 9.61 12.52 -9.31
CA ASP A 175 10.06 11.33 -8.57
C ASP A 175 9.80 11.40 -7.05
N PRO A 176 8.55 11.62 -6.59
CA PRO A 176 8.29 11.73 -5.15
C PRO A 176 8.63 10.42 -4.44
N ALA A 177 9.37 10.54 -3.33
CA ALA A 177 9.73 9.43 -2.44
C ALA A 177 8.90 9.40 -1.13
N GLY A 178 7.85 10.22 -1.09
CA GLY A 178 6.99 10.41 0.07
C GLY A 178 7.64 11.22 1.19
N PRO A 179 6.98 11.32 2.36
CA PRO A 179 7.52 12.01 3.53
C PRO A 179 8.66 11.23 4.17
N MET A 180 9.58 11.94 4.82
CA MET A 180 10.80 11.35 5.39
C MET A 180 10.56 10.37 6.54
N ALA A 181 9.41 10.48 7.21
CA ALA A 181 9.01 9.63 8.33
C ALA A 181 7.48 9.51 8.40
N GLY A 182 7.00 8.46 9.05
CA GLY A 182 5.59 8.32 9.37
C GLY A 182 5.25 7.14 10.28
N MET A 183 3.97 6.90 10.51
CA MET A 183 3.48 5.81 11.36
C MET A 183 3.30 4.49 10.60
N THR A 184 2.87 4.58 9.34
CA THR A 184 2.51 3.43 8.49
C THR A 184 3.16 3.56 7.11
N LYS A 185 3.41 2.42 6.47
CA LYS A 185 3.89 2.35 5.09
C LYS A 185 2.72 2.21 4.13
N VAL A 186 2.89 2.77 2.94
CA VAL A 186 1.88 2.75 1.89
C VAL A 186 1.64 1.32 1.38
N LEU A 187 0.37 1.02 1.14
CA LEU A 187 -0.15 -0.16 0.47
C LEU A 187 -1.04 0.24 -0.70
N ARG A 188 -0.99 -0.55 -1.75
CA ARG A 188 -1.75 -0.33 -3.00
C ARG A 188 -2.41 -1.61 -3.49
N GLY A 189 -3.49 -1.47 -4.27
CA GLY A 189 -4.11 -2.56 -5.04
C GLY A 189 -5.38 -3.18 -4.45
N ASP A 190 -5.61 -3.07 -3.14
CA ASP A 190 -6.83 -3.57 -2.47
C ASP A 190 -7.00 -2.99 -1.05
N LYS A 191 -7.96 -3.51 -0.28
CA LYS A 191 -8.18 -3.28 1.14
C LYS A 191 -7.43 -4.28 2.05
N PRO A 192 -7.09 -3.89 3.30
CA PRO A 192 -6.33 -4.74 4.24
C PRO A 192 -7.01 -6.02 4.74
N ASP A 193 -8.34 -6.07 4.79
CA ASP A 193 -9.07 -7.24 5.27
C ASP A 193 -10.33 -7.49 4.43
N ASP A 194 -10.53 -8.76 4.12
CA ASP A 194 -11.62 -9.28 3.32
C ASP A 194 -12.46 -10.29 4.13
N ASP A 195 -12.62 -9.98 5.41
CA ASP A 195 -13.50 -10.71 6.30
C ASP A 195 -14.97 -10.45 5.95
N SER A 196 -15.77 -11.51 5.83
CA SER A 196 -17.19 -11.41 5.48
C SER A 196 -18.04 -10.71 6.53
N ARG A 197 -17.50 -10.52 7.74
CA ARG A 197 -18.12 -9.67 8.77
C ARG A 197 -17.94 -8.19 8.47
N LEU A 198 -16.90 -7.83 7.70
CA LEU A 198 -16.68 -6.47 7.28
C LEU A 198 -17.65 -6.13 6.15
N LYS A 199 -18.45 -5.09 6.35
CA LYS A 199 -19.38 -4.53 5.38
C LYS A 199 -18.73 -3.32 4.72
N ASP A 200 -18.89 -3.21 3.42
CA ASP A 200 -18.48 -2.02 2.70
C ASP A 200 -19.36 -0.82 3.09
N GLU A 201 -18.82 0.38 2.93
CA GLU A 201 -19.59 1.62 3.07
C GLU A 201 -20.83 1.58 2.15
N PRO A 202 -22.02 2.05 2.58
CA PRO A 202 -23.20 2.10 1.73
C PRO A 202 -22.92 2.84 0.42
N GLY A 203 -23.14 2.15 -0.70
CA GLY A 203 -22.84 2.65 -2.04
C GLY A 203 -21.43 2.32 -2.54
N ARG A 204 -20.52 1.91 -1.65
CA ARG A 204 -19.22 1.37 -2.02
C ARG A 204 -19.36 -0.09 -2.43
N LYS A 205 -18.77 -0.42 -3.57
CA LYS A 205 -18.70 -1.77 -4.13
C LYS A 205 -17.34 -2.38 -3.81
N PRO A 206 -17.23 -3.72 -3.73
CA PRO A 206 -15.95 -4.38 -3.54
C PRO A 206 -14.87 -3.94 -4.55
N GLU A 207 -15.25 -3.70 -5.81
CA GLU A 207 -14.31 -3.23 -6.82
C GLU A 207 -13.78 -1.80 -6.60
N ASP A 208 -14.34 -1.02 -5.67
CA ASP A 208 -13.87 0.35 -5.35
C ASP A 208 -12.50 0.36 -4.67
N TYR A 209 -12.11 -0.73 -3.99
CA TYR A 209 -10.78 -0.86 -3.36
C TYR A 209 -9.69 -1.29 -4.35
N HIS A 210 -10.08 -1.80 -5.51
CA HIS A 210 -9.14 -2.15 -6.57
C HIS A 210 -8.82 -0.97 -7.49
N ARG A 211 -9.39 0.22 -7.29
CA ARG A 211 -9.15 1.38 -8.16
C ARG A 211 -7.68 1.72 -8.24
N SER A 212 -7.24 2.23 -9.40
CA SER A 212 -5.86 2.66 -9.62
C SER A 212 -5.39 3.65 -8.57
N ALA A 213 -6.28 4.51 -8.05
CA ALA A 213 -5.98 5.54 -7.04
C ALA A 213 -6.09 5.05 -5.58
N ASN A 214 -6.66 3.87 -5.32
CA ASN A 214 -6.92 3.38 -3.96
C ASN A 214 -5.63 3.11 -3.20
N ARG A 215 -5.52 3.65 -1.98
CA ARG A 215 -4.39 3.47 -1.06
C ARG A 215 -4.85 3.04 0.32
N ALA A 216 -3.92 2.45 1.06
CA ALA A 216 -4.05 2.19 2.48
C ALA A 216 -2.68 2.37 3.16
N GLY A 217 -2.68 2.40 4.49
CA GLY A 217 -1.46 2.39 5.29
C GLY A 217 -1.49 1.30 6.36
N LEU A 218 -0.41 0.54 6.51
CA LEU A 218 -0.23 -0.38 7.65
C LEU A 218 1.13 -0.20 8.32
N PRO A 219 1.26 -0.53 9.63
CA PRO A 219 2.55 -0.50 10.31
C PRO A 219 3.58 -1.36 9.57
N PRO A 220 4.84 -0.91 9.43
CA PRO A 220 5.85 -1.65 8.65
C PRO A 220 6.18 -3.03 9.21
N ALA A 221 5.93 -3.24 10.51
CA ALA A 221 6.09 -4.53 11.19
C ALA A 221 4.88 -5.46 11.04
N PHE A 222 3.78 -5.01 10.42
CA PHE A 222 2.61 -5.83 10.21
C PHE A 222 2.96 -6.95 9.22
N GLY A 223 3.08 -8.16 9.75
CA GLY A 223 3.53 -9.37 9.07
C GLY A 223 2.92 -10.60 9.73
N VAL A 224 3.39 -11.79 9.35
CA VAL A 224 3.00 -13.04 10.01
C VAL A 224 3.45 -13.04 11.48
N GLY A 225 2.51 -12.83 12.39
CA GLY A 225 2.74 -12.96 13.83
C GLY A 225 2.81 -14.42 14.25
N LYS A 226 3.50 -14.70 15.36
CA LYS A 226 3.57 -16.06 15.98
C LYS A 226 2.20 -16.56 16.47
N THR A 227 1.21 -15.68 16.62
CA THR A 227 -0.09 -15.93 17.26
C THR A 227 -1.29 -15.73 16.34
N SER A 228 -1.13 -15.13 15.17
CA SER A 228 -2.24 -14.85 14.26
C SER A 228 -2.63 -16.11 13.50
N THR A 229 -3.57 -16.93 13.95
CA THR A 229 -4.06 -18.08 13.16
C THR A 229 -5.43 -17.76 12.58
N ARG A 230 -5.60 -17.84 11.26
CA ARG A 230 -6.92 -17.78 10.60
C ARG A 230 -7.16 -19.13 9.92
N VAL A 231 -8.31 -19.74 10.18
CA VAL A 231 -8.75 -20.94 9.45
C VAL A 231 -9.13 -20.48 8.04
N VAL A 232 -8.42 -20.99 7.04
CA VAL A 232 -8.75 -20.75 5.63
C VAL A 232 -9.37 -22.02 5.08
N GLN A 233 -10.64 -21.93 4.64
CA GLN A 233 -11.25 -22.97 3.84
C GLN A 233 -10.59 -22.95 2.45
N THR A 234 -9.78 -23.95 2.15
CA THR A 234 -9.39 -24.22 0.77
C THR A 234 -10.61 -24.82 0.06
N GLN A 235 -11.04 -24.25 -1.06
CA GLN A 235 -12.01 -24.93 -1.93
C GLN A 235 -11.40 -26.26 -2.37
N ALA A 236 -11.97 -27.34 -1.85
CA ALA A 236 -11.72 -28.68 -2.34
C ALA A 236 -12.47 -28.86 -3.66
N GLY A 237 -11.86 -29.57 -4.61
CA GLY A 237 -12.61 -30.19 -5.70
C GLY A 237 -13.71 -31.07 -5.14
N GLU A 238 -14.75 -31.33 -5.93
CA GLU A 238 -16.08 -31.81 -5.55
C GLU A 238 -16.15 -33.06 -4.64
N ASP A 239 -15.02 -33.76 -4.41
CA ASP A 239 -14.94 -34.99 -3.62
C ASP A 239 -13.91 -34.99 -2.46
N ALA A 240 -13.30 -33.86 -2.08
CA ALA A 240 -12.37 -33.80 -0.94
C ALA A 240 -12.96 -33.06 0.26
N SER A 241 -12.93 -33.70 1.45
CA SER A 241 -13.23 -33.04 2.72
C SER A 241 -12.31 -31.83 2.91
N ALA A 242 -12.87 -30.66 3.22
CA ALA A 242 -12.11 -29.44 3.49
C ALA A 242 -11.06 -29.70 4.58
N SER A 243 -9.77 -29.64 4.21
CA SER A 243 -8.66 -29.69 5.16
C SER A 243 -8.43 -28.29 5.71
N GLU A 244 -8.88 -28.03 6.94
CA GLU A 244 -8.57 -26.80 7.68
C GLU A 244 -7.08 -26.73 7.99
N THR A 245 -6.31 -26.08 7.11
CA THR A 245 -4.88 -25.86 7.37
C THR A 245 -4.72 -24.53 8.10
N THR A 246 -4.38 -24.59 9.38
CA THR A 246 -4.11 -23.42 10.21
C THR A 246 -2.76 -22.83 9.81
N LEU A 247 -2.74 -21.76 9.01
CA LEU A 247 -1.51 -21.03 8.71
C LEU A 247 -1.44 -19.76 9.56
N PRO A 248 -0.31 -19.49 10.25
CA PRO A 248 -0.15 -18.25 10.98
C PRO A 248 -0.03 -17.06 10.01
N GLY A 249 -0.74 -15.96 10.24
CA GLY A 249 -0.48 -14.61 9.71
C GLY A 249 -1.16 -14.26 8.40
N PHE A 250 -2.43 -14.64 8.24
CA PHE A 250 -3.12 -14.52 6.95
C PHE A 250 -3.60 -13.09 6.65
N HIS A 251 -2.71 -12.27 6.06
CA HIS A 251 -3.09 -11.04 5.36
C HIS A 251 -2.63 -11.11 3.90
N ARG A 252 -3.43 -10.56 2.97
CA ARG A 252 -3.15 -10.58 1.52
C ARG A 252 -2.17 -9.48 1.10
N VAL A 253 -1.11 -9.28 1.90
CA VAL A 253 -0.09 -8.28 1.61
C VAL A 253 1.17 -8.96 1.12
N GLY A 254 1.50 -8.70 -0.14
CA GLY A 254 2.74 -9.04 -0.79
C GLY A 254 3.49 -7.78 -1.22
N PHE A 255 4.24 -7.91 -2.30
CA PHE A 255 4.98 -6.80 -2.91
C PHE A 255 5.45 -7.19 -4.31
N ARG A 256 5.75 -6.17 -5.11
CA ARG A 256 6.52 -6.30 -6.36
C ARG A 256 7.85 -5.56 -6.22
N VAL A 257 8.78 -5.84 -7.13
CA VAL A 257 10.12 -5.24 -7.08
C VAL A 257 10.37 -4.32 -8.26
N VAL A 258 11.11 -3.25 -8.00
CA VAL A 258 11.69 -2.36 -9.00
C VAL A 258 13.19 -2.60 -9.07
N GLN A 259 13.73 -2.73 -10.28
CA GLN A 259 15.16 -2.76 -10.55
C GLN A 259 15.62 -1.39 -11.06
N ALA A 260 15.88 -0.47 -10.14
CA ALA A 260 16.42 0.86 -10.41
C ALA A 260 17.02 1.46 -9.13
N GLU A 261 17.87 2.47 -9.30
CA GLU A 261 18.37 3.26 -8.18
C GLU A 261 17.21 3.91 -7.41
N LYS A 262 17.45 4.23 -6.14
CA LYS A 262 16.48 4.99 -5.35
C LYS A 262 16.34 6.40 -5.94
N PRO A 263 15.13 7.00 -5.94
CA PRO A 263 14.99 8.40 -6.27
C PRO A 263 15.96 9.27 -5.45
N THR A 264 16.59 10.23 -6.11
CA THR A 264 17.54 11.16 -5.48
C THR A 264 16.88 12.46 -5.03
N THR A 265 15.61 12.62 -5.35
CA THR A 265 14.73 13.69 -4.90
C THR A 265 14.64 13.70 -3.38
N ALA A 266 14.59 14.91 -2.82
CA ALA A 266 14.45 15.06 -1.37
C ALA A 266 13.11 14.49 -0.91
N PHE A 267 13.13 13.78 0.20
CA PHE A 267 11.90 13.41 0.89
C PHE A 267 11.09 14.66 1.24
N GLU A 268 9.78 14.52 1.19
CA GLU A 268 8.91 15.55 1.73
C GLU A 268 9.10 15.68 3.25
N PRO A 269 8.86 16.86 3.83
CA PRO A 269 8.90 17.03 5.27
C PRO A 269 8.00 16.00 5.98
N GLU A 270 8.41 15.58 7.18
CA GLU A 270 7.55 14.74 8.02
C GLU A 270 6.23 15.47 8.26
N GLN A 271 5.13 14.83 7.87
CA GLN A 271 3.80 15.30 8.22
C GLN A 271 3.47 14.77 9.61
N THR A 272 3.33 15.68 10.58
CA THR A 272 2.89 15.29 11.92
C THR A 272 1.44 14.84 11.82
N PHE A 273 1.18 13.54 12.05
CA PHE A 273 -0.18 13.01 12.06
C PHE A 273 -1.01 13.72 13.11
N PHE A 274 -2.30 13.92 12.83
CA PHE A 274 -3.24 14.59 13.73
C PHE A 274 -3.12 14.16 15.21
N PRO A 275 -3.02 12.85 15.56
CA PRO A 275 -2.86 12.45 16.96
C PRO A 275 -1.60 13.03 17.61
N ARG A 276 -0.50 13.16 16.87
CA ARG A 276 0.78 13.72 17.37
C ARG A 276 0.80 15.25 17.39
N GLN A 277 -0.05 15.92 16.61
CA GLN A 277 -0.09 17.39 16.58
C GLN A 277 -0.51 17.98 17.93
N MET A 278 -1.24 17.20 18.73
CA MET A 278 -1.74 17.60 20.05
C MET A 278 -0.85 17.11 21.20
N VAL A 279 0.28 16.45 20.92
CA VAL A 279 1.22 15.97 21.93
C VAL A 279 2.29 17.02 22.17
N ALA A 280 2.30 17.61 23.37
CA ALA A 280 3.28 18.63 23.78
C ALA A 280 4.59 18.04 24.36
N GLN A 281 4.75 16.72 24.36
CA GLN A 281 5.86 16.04 25.02
C GLN A 281 7.19 16.28 24.27
N PRO A 282 8.25 16.79 24.95
CA PRO A 282 9.58 16.84 24.37
C PRO A 282 10.21 15.43 24.32
N PRO A 283 10.98 15.07 23.27
CA PRO A 283 11.54 13.72 23.08
C PRO A 283 12.36 13.15 24.26
N LYS A 284 12.87 14.03 25.14
CA LYS A 284 13.71 13.69 26.30
C LYS A 284 12.98 12.98 27.45
N GLN A 285 11.65 12.97 27.50
CA GLN A 285 10.89 12.33 28.59
C GLN A 285 10.63 10.82 28.40
N SER A 286 11.04 10.24 27.27
CA SER A 286 10.96 8.79 26.98
C SER A 286 11.86 7.89 27.84
N LEU A 287 12.55 8.44 28.85
CA LEU A 287 13.54 7.76 29.69
C LEU A 287 12.97 7.16 31.00
N LEU A 288 11.66 6.91 31.10
CA LEU A 288 11.12 6.09 32.18
C LEU A 288 11.55 4.63 31.95
N LYS A 289 12.76 4.29 32.44
CA LYS A 289 13.38 2.96 32.31
C LYS A 289 12.64 1.85 33.08
N GLN A 290 11.64 2.17 33.89
CA GLN A 290 10.84 1.20 34.63
C GLN A 290 9.38 1.59 34.59
N ALA A 291 8.52 0.64 34.22
CA ALA A 291 7.09 0.75 34.44
C ALA A 291 6.82 0.93 35.94
N PRO A 292 5.81 1.73 36.35
CA PRO A 292 5.45 1.84 37.75
C PRO A 292 5.14 0.46 38.34
N LYS A 293 5.52 0.23 39.61
CA LYS A 293 5.25 -1.05 40.32
C LYS A 293 3.77 -1.38 40.39
N ASP A 294 2.92 -0.36 40.45
CA ASP A 294 1.47 -0.48 40.45
C ASP A 294 0.93 -0.01 39.08
N PRO A 295 0.10 -0.81 38.40
CA PRO A 295 -0.47 -0.38 37.13
C PRO A 295 -1.34 0.86 37.34
N TYR A 296 -1.19 1.85 36.47
CA TYR A 296 -1.88 3.14 36.56
C TYR A 296 -3.33 3.03 36.09
N PHE A 297 -4.15 2.22 36.77
CA PHE A 297 -5.59 2.15 36.52
C PHE A 297 -6.31 3.03 37.53
N ARG A 298 -6.69 4.24 37.12
CA ARG A 298 -7.66 5.08 37.84
C ARG A 298 -9.05 4.89 37.24
N LYS A 299 -10.09 5.32 37.97
CA LYS A 299 -11.46 5.41 37.42
C LYS A 299 -11.41 6.36 36.23
N ARG A 300 -11.63 5.83 35.02
CA ARG A 300 -11.63 6.62 33.78
C ARG A 300 -12.72 7.69 33.87
N HIS A 301 -12.38 8.93 33.55
CA HIS A 301 -13.40 9.93 33.27
C HIS A 301 -14.06 9.53 31.95
N LEU A 302 -15.38 9.33 31.96
CA LEU A 302 -16.14 9.19 30.73
C LEU A 302 -16.06 10.54 30.01
N LEU A 303 -15.20 10.63 29.01
CA LEU A 303 -15.18 11.78 28.12
C LEU A 303 -16.22 11.57 27.01
N PRO A 304 -16.80 12.65 26.50
CA PRO A 304 -17.74 12.55 25.40
C PRO A 304 -17.06 11.88 24.20
N THR A 305 -17.74 10.89 23.62
CA THR A 305 -17.35 10.31 22.34
C THR A 305 -17.23 11.44 21.32
N PRO A 306 -16.17 11.49 20.47
CA PRO A 306 -16.20 12.31 19.27
C PRO A 306 -17.53 12.14 18.56
N PRO A 307 -18.03 13.17 17.86
CA PRO A 307 -19.36 13.19 17.29
C PRO A 307 -19.68 11.87 16.57
N GLU A 308 -20.53 11.06 17.20
CA GLU A 308 -20.95 9.78 16.64
C GLU A 308 -22.11 10.04 15.68
N ASN A 309 -22.15 9.30 14.57
CA ASN A 309 -23.15 9.47 13.53
C ASN A 309 -23.15 10.85 12.84
N SER A 310 -22.07 11.62 12.98
CA SER A 310 -21.90 12.93 12.32
C SER A 310 -21.43 12.79 10.87
N SER A 311 -21.85 13.72 10.01
CA SER A 311 -21.37 13.74 8.62
C SER A 311 -19.91 14.21 8.54
N PRO A 312 -19.15 13.86 7.49
CA PRO A 312 -17.80 14.38 7.28
C PRO A 312 -17.73 15.91 7.33
N GLU A 313 -18.73 16.62 6.79
CA GLU A 313 -18.81 18.07 6.83
C GLU A 313 -18.98 18.60 8.26
N ALA A 314 -19.79 17.93 9.08
CA ALA A 314 -19.96 18.29 10.48
C ALA A 314 -18.68 18.04 11.30
N ILE A 315 -17.99 16.92 11.04
CA ILE A 315 -16.69 16.61 11.65
C ILE A 315 -15.66 17.67 11.27
N ALA A 316 -15.56 18.01 9.98
CA ALA A 316 -14.65 19.05 9.49
C ALA A 316 -15.00 20.44 10.05
N ALA A 317 -16.29 20.79 10.15
CA ALA A 317 -16.75 22.06 10.71
C ALA A 317 -16.41 22.21 12.20
N LEU A 318 -16.31 21.10 12.94
CA LEU A 318 -15.84 21.07 14.33
C LEU A 318 -14.31 21.15 14.45
N GLY A 319 -13.58 21.21 13.33
CA GLY A 319 -12.12 21.30 13.30
C GLY A 319 -11.40 19.97 13.51
N PHE A 320 -12.10 18.84 13.42
CA PHE A 320 -11.47 17.53 13.46
C PHE A 320 -10.80 17.19 12.13
N HIS A 321 -9.73 16.40 12.21
CA HIS A 321 -9.01 15.93 11.01
C HIS A 321 -9.93 15.04 10.14
N PRO A 322 -9.87 15.14 8.80
CA PRO A 322 -10.75 14.38 7.89
C PRO A 322 -10.67 12.86 8.00
N SER A 323 -9.60 12.33 8.61
CA SER A 323 -9.48 10.91 8.91
C SER A 323 -10.35 10.45 10.09
N ILE A 324 -10.93 11.38 10.88
CA ILE A 324 -11.98 11.07 11.84
C ILE A 324 -13.28 10.89 11.05
N ARG A 325 -13.90 9.74 11.22
CA ARG A 325 -15.09 9.31 10.49
C ARG A 325 -16.30 9.24 11.42
N LYS A 326 -17.44 8.81 10.86
CA LYS A 326 -18.77 8.84 11.48
C LYS A 326 -18.92 7.95 12.72
N HIS A 327 -18.28 6.79 12.72
CA HIS A 327 -18.45 5.72 13.70
C HIS A 327 -17.18 5.60 14.55
N ASN A 328 -17.28 5.90 15.85
CA ASN A 328 -16.12 6.13 16.71
C ASN A 328 -16.11 5.20 17.94
N HIS A 329 -15.33 4.12 17.84
CA HIS A 329 -14.84 3.27 18.92
C HIS A 329 -13.81 3.92 19.85
N ILE A 330 -14.13 4.26 21.10
CA ILE A 330 -13.12 4.63 22.12
C ILE A 330 -12.82 3.45 23.06
N PRO A 331 -11.80 2.60 22.81
CA PRO A 331 -11.34 1.63 23.80
C PRO A 331 -10.64 2.28 25.00
N ALA A 332 -9.99 3.45 24.83
CA ALA A 332 -9.35 4.18 25.94
C ALA A 332 -9.12 5.66 25.62
N LEU A 333 -9.52 6.53 26.55
CA LEU A 333 -9.02 7.90 26.66
C LEU A 333 -8.65 8.12 28.13
N ASP A 334 -7.44 8.56 28.40
CA ASP A 334 -7.02 8.97 29.75
C ASP A 334 -6.09 10.18 29.70
N VAL A 335 -5.99 10.90 30.82
CA VAL A 335 -4.99 11.94 31.03
C VAL A 335 -3.85 11.33 31.83
N CYS A 336 -2.69 11.18 31.17
CA CYS A 336 -1.46 10.69 31.78
C CYS A 336 -1.02 11.60 32.95
N PRO A 337 -0.24 11.09 33.91
CA PRO A 337 0.21 11.87 35.07
C PRO A 337 0.99 13.14 34.72
N ASN A 338 1.59 13.18 33.53
CA ASN A 338 2.34 14.31 32.98
C ASN A 338 1.48 15.32 32.21
N GLY A 339 0.16 15.12 32.14
CA GLY A 339 -0.78 15.98 31.42
C GLY A 339 -1.02 15.60 29.96
N ASP A 340 -0.33 14.58 29.43
CA ASP A 340 -0.59 14.07 28.08
C ASP A 340 -1.96 13.38 28.02
N VAL A 341 -2.58 13.38 26.84
CA VAL A 341 -3.80 12.61 26.58
C VAL A 341 -3.40 11.31 25.90
N PHE A 342 -3.62 10.19 26.57
CA PHE A 342 -3.56 8.88 25.92
C PHE A 342 -4.90 8.65 25.23
N LEU A 343 -4.90 8.64 23.90
CA LEU A 343 -6.09 8.41 23.10
C LEU A 343 -5.88 7.18 22.25
N VAL A 344 -6.72 6.17 22.45
CA VAL A 344 -6.87 5.05 21.53
C VAL A 344 -8.28 5.07 21.01
N ILE A 345 -8.43 5.41 19.74
CA ILE A 345 -9.69 5.33 19.02
C ILE A 345 -9.54 4.53 17.74
N TYR A 346 -10.57 3.79 17.41
CA TYR A 346 -10.79 3.36 16.04
C TYR A 346 -11.97 4.13 15.48
N THR A 347 -11.81 4.61 14.25
CA THR A 347 -12.83 5.36 13.54
C THR A 347 -13.06 4.76 12.16
N SER A 348 -14.33 4.64 11.78
CA SER A 348 -14.82 4.10 10.52
C SER A 348 -16.09 4.86 10.12
N ASN A 349 -16.67 4.62 8.95
CA ASN A 349 -17.99 5.15 8.65
C ASN A 349 -19.11 4.27 9.24
N PHE A 350 -18.86 2.97 9.43
CA PHE A 350 -19.80 2.01 10.01
C PHE A 350 -19.11 0.96 10.88
N GLU A 351 -19.88 0.32 11.75
CA GLU A 351 -19.39 -0.84 12.52
C GLU A 351 -18.99 -1.97 11.55
N TYR A 352 -17.76 -2.46 11.68
CA TYR A 352 -17.16 -3.49 10.81
C TYR A 352 -16.99 -3.03 9.36
N GLU A 353 -16.34 -1.91 9.10
CA GLU A 353 -15.92 -1.53 7.75
C GLU A 353 -14.42 -1.82 7.56
N PRO A 354 -13.94 -2.21 6.36
CA PRO A 354 -12.50 -2.39 6.12
C PRO A 354 -11.70 -1.08 6.18
N GLY A 355 -12.35 0.08 5.97
CA GLY A 355 -11.77 1.41 6.13
C GLY A 355 -11.69 1.83 7.61
N VAL A 356 -10.70 1.30 8.33
CA VAL A 356 -10.47 1.66 9.74
C VAL A 356 -9.24 2.55 9.85
N SER A 357 -9.42 3.74 10.42
CA SER A 357 -8.30 4.53 10.92
C SER A 357 -8.11 4.26 12.41
N LEU A 358 -6.95 3.72 12.77
CA LEU A 358 -6.54 3.58 14.16
C LEU A 358 -5.71 4.81 14.56
N MET A 359 -6.15 5.51 15.59
CA MET A 359 -5.37 6.58 16.20
C MET A 359 -4.97 6.13 17.61
N ALA A 360 -3.67 6.04 17.83
CA ALA A 360 -3.08 5.81 19.13
C ALA A 360 -2.00 6.87 19.35
N THR A 361 -2.13 7.66 20.42
CA THR A 361 -1.11 8.63 20.82
C THR A 361 -0.95 8.68 22.32
#